data_AF-A0A2C9LFN2-F1
#
_entry.id   AF-A0A2C9LFN2-F1
#
_cell.length_a   1.000
_cell.length_b   1.000
_cell.length_c   1.000
_cell.angle_alpha   90.00
_cell.angle_beta   90.00
_cell.angle_gamma   90.00
#
_symmetry.space_group_name_H-M   'P 1'
#
loop_
_entity.id
_entity.type
_entity.pdbx_description
1 polymer ?
#
loop_
_entity_poly.entity_id
_entity_poly.type
_entity_poly.pdbx_seq_one_letter_code
_entity_poly.pdbx_strand_id
1 'polypeptide(L)'
;MSYRKYQPPVHRQVTQEEIEVLTNDLKYDCSIDQIQAIKDVANESLHDLSVLDSLCEPIPLVKYPRTPGYRPAPEDRVGNSWAWRCNIQGATSGKLSGKTFAIKDNVSVAGVPMSNGSRLLQGYIPEFDATVVSRILDAGGRILGKSSCDDFCLSAMGFSSVEGYITNPNRPDYRVGGSSGGSGVLVATKQVDMAIAADQGGSIRIPAAWTGTVGLKPTYGLVPYTGLVPIEPTVDHVGPLTRNVTDCALFLEVIAGNDGLDGRQRADVEIPEYSKLVNKNKTFS
;
A
#
# COMPACT_ATOMS: atom_id res chain seq x y z
N MET A 1 15.95 -22.61 6.40
CA MET A 1 16.39 -21.45 7.19
C MET A 1 15.15 -20.79 7.73
N SER A 2 15.08 -20.55 9.05
CA SER A 2 13.85 -20.09 9.73
C SER A 2 13.35 -18.78 9.12
N TYR A 3 12.15 -18.82 8.53
CA TYR A 3 11.47 -17.67 7.91
C TYR A 3 10.77 -16.77 8.94
N ARG A 4 10.96 -17.01 10.24
CA ARG A 4 10.23 -16.27 11.27
C ARG A 4 11.00 -15.05 11.73
N LYS A 5 10.34 -13.88 11.63
CA LYS A 5 10.82 -12.59 12.14
C LYS A 5 10.76 -12.45 13.66
N TYR A 6 10.15 -13.40 14.36
CA TYR A 6 10.02 -13.42 15.81
C TYR A 6 10.50 -14.74 16.39
N GLN A 7 10.88 -14.72 17.66
CA GLN A 7 11.23 -15.91 18.42
C GLN A 7 10.01 -16.36 19.23
N PRO A 8 9.48 -17.57 19.01
CA PRO A 8 8.50 -18.16 19.90
C PRO A 8 9.01 -18.29 21.34
N PRO A 9 8.12 -18.24 22.34
CA PRO A 9 6.69 -18.01 22.19
C PRO A 9 6.37 -16.53 21.92
N VAL A 10 5.42 -16.26 21.03
CA VAL A 10 4.98 -14.87 20.74
C VAL A 10 4.04 -14.34 21.83
N HIS A 11 3.32 -15.24 22.47
CA HIS A 11 2.41 -14.94 23.57
C HIS A 11 3.16 -15.03 24.90
N ARG A 12 2.85 -14.09 25.80
CA ARG A 12 3.30 -14.13 27.20
C ARG A 12 2.11 -14.40 28.11
N GLN A 13 2.40 -14.81 29.34
CA GLN A 13 1.37 -14.92 30.35
C GLN A 13 0.80 -13.54 30.71
N VAL A 14 -0.52 -13.52 30.91
CA VAL A 14 -1.27 -12.37 31.39
C VAL A 14 -1.12 -12.27 32.91
N THR A 15 -0.85 -11.06 33.39
CA THR A 15 -0.70 -10.81 34.82
C THR A 15 -2.05 -10.50 35.48
N GLN A 16 -2.10 -10.61 36.80
CA GLN A 16 -3.31 -10.23 37.55
C GLN A 16 -3.62 -8.74 37.40
N GLU A 17 -2.61 -7.88 37.46
CA GLU A 17 -2.73 -6.43 37.31
C GLU A 17 -3.34 -6.06 35.95
N GLU A 18 -2.99 -6.79 34.88
CA GLU A 18 -3.58 -6.57 33.55
C GLU A 18 -5.06 -6.89 33.49
N ILE A 19 -5.49 -7.98 34.14
CA ILE A 19 -6.90 -8.32 34.26
C ILE A 19 -7.64 -7.28 35.09
N GLU A 20 -7.06 -6.82 36.21
CA GLU A 20 -7.64 -5.76 37.05
C GLU A 20 -7.83 -4.45 36.28
N VAL A 21 -6.83 -4.03 35.50
CA VAL A 21 -6.94 -2.84 34.64
C VAL A 21 -8.06 -3.01 33.62
N LEU A 22 -8.14 -4.16 32.95
CA LEU A 22 -9.15 -4.43 31.93
C LEU A 22 -10.57 -4.50 32.51
N THR A 23 -10.79 -5.19 33.63
CA THR A 23 -12.11 -5.28 34.26
C THR A 23 -12.58 -3.90 34.73
N ASN A 24 -11.68 -3.07 35.26
CA ASN A 24 -11.99 -1.70 35.65
C ASN A 24 -12.30 -0.78 34.46
N ASP A 25 -11.57 -0.93 33.35
CA ASP A 25 -11.82 -0.18 32.12
C ASP A 25 -13.19 -0.54 31.53
N LEU A 26 -13.49 -1.84 31.46
CA LEU A 26 -14.77 -2.39 30.97
C LEU A 26 -15.94 -2.27 31.96
N LYS A 27 -15.71 -1.75 33.17
CA LYS A 27 -16.71 -1.57 34.23
C LYS A 27 -17.34 -2.88 34.72
N TYR A 28 -16.56 -3.96 34.72
CA TYR A 28 -16.91 -5.19 35.41
C TYR A 28 -16.43 -5.14 36.87
N ASP A 29 -17.37 -5.22 37.81
CA ASP A 29 -17.08 -5.34 39.24
C ASP A 29 -16.72 -6.79 39.58
N CYS A 30 -15.43 -7.08 39.58
CA CYS A 30 -14.90 -8.42 39.83
C CYS A 30 -14.21 -8.50 41.19
N SER A 31 -14.52 -9.55 41.95
CA SER A 31 -13.74 -9.93 43.13
C SER A 31 -12.34 -10.44 42.73
N ILE A 32 -11.42 -10.50 43.70
CA ILE A 32 -10.08 -11.07 43.50
C ILE A 32 -10.15 -12.51 42.98
N ASP A 33 -11.07 -13.33 43.49
CA ASP A 33 -11.25 -14.70 43.03
C ASP A 33 -11.73 -14.78 41.58
N GLN A 34 -12.60 -13.86 41.16
CA GLN A 34 -13.07 -13.76 39.77
C GLN A 34 -11.94 -13.30 38.84
N ILE A 35 -11.14 -12.33 39.26
CA ILE A 35 -9.94 -11.88 38.53
C ILE A 35 -8.97 -13.05 38.35
N GLN A 36 -8.72 -13.82 39.41
CA GLN A 36 -7.84 -14.98 39.35
C GLN A 36 -8.37 -16.05 38.38
N ALA A 37 -9.66 -16.36 38.43
CA ALA A 37 -10.29 -17.30 37.51
C ALA A 37 -10.20 -16.83 36.04
N ILE A 38 -10.44 -15.55 35.77
CA ILE A 38 -10.31 -14.97 34.41
C ILE A 38 -8.86 -15.10 33.92
N LYS A 39 -7.88 -14.77 34.76
CA LYS A 39 -6.45 -14.89 34.43
C LYS A 39 -6.08 -16.33 34.08
N ASP A 40 -6.55 -17.32 34.83
CA ASP A 40 -6.22 -18.72 34.60
C ASP A 40 -6.80 -19.21 33.26
N VAL A 41 -8.07 -18.91 32.98
CA VAL A 41 -8.72 -19.23 31.69
C VAL A 41 -8.05 -18.51 30.52
N ALA A 42 -7.66 -17.24 30.69
CA ALA A 42 -6.95 -16.48 29.65
C ALA A 42 -5.59 -17.11 29.34
N ASN A 43 -4.82 -17.51 30.36
CA ASN A 43 -3.51 -18.13 30.15
C ASN A 43 -3.62 -19.54 29.56
N GLU A 44 -4.64 -20.32 29.92
CA GLU A 44 -4.95 -21.60 29.26
C GLU A 44 -5.29 -21.39 27.78
N SER A 45 -6.18 -20.44 27.48
CA SER A 45 -6.56 -20.11 26.09
C SER A 45 -5.36 -19.62 25.27
N LEU A 46 -4.46 -18.82 25.85
CA LEU A 46 -3.23 -18.37 25.19
C LEU A 46 -2.25 -19.54 24.97
N HIS A 47 -2.19 -20.50 25.89
CA HIS A 47 -1.38 -21.70 25.72
C HIS A 47 -1.83 -22.53 24.53
N ASP A 48 -3.15 -22.66 24.30
CA ASP A 48 -3.68 -23.36 23.14
C ASP A 48 -3.28 -22.69 21.81
N LEU A 49 -3.11 -21.36 21.80
CA LEU A 49 -2.61 -20.62 20.63
C LEU A 49 -1.13 -20.86 20.34
N SER A 50 -0.37 -21.51 21.23
CA SER A 50 1.03 -21.88 20.96
C SER A 50 1.20 -22.80 19.75
N VAL A 51 0.13 -23.50 19.34
CA VAL A 51 0.13 -24.26 18.09
C VAL A 51 0.44 -23.38 16.88
N LEU A 52 0.03 -22.10 16.89
CA LEU A 52 0.32 -21.15 15.82
C LEU A 52 1.82 -20.92 15.68
N ASP A 53 2.56 -20.95 16.79
CA ASP A 53 4.02 -20.90 16.81
C ASP A 53 4.66 -22.18 16.25
N SER A 54 3.91 -23.18 15.78
CA SER A 54 4.44 -24.33 15.03
C SER A 54 4.09 -24.27 13.54
N LEU A 55 3.13 -23.42 13.15
CA LEU A 55 2.67 -23.33 11.78
C LEU A 55 3.65 -22.55 10.90
N CYS A 56 3.74 -22.95 9.63
CA CYS A 56 4.48 -22.21 8.62
C CYS A 56 3.59 -21.09 8.09
N GLU A 57 4.08 -19.85 8.08
CA GLU A 57 3.35 -18.72 7.50
C GLU A 57 3.28 -18.87 5.97
N PRO A 58 2.09 -18.76 5.36
CA PRO A 58 1.91 -18.90 3.91
C PRO A 58 2.33 -17.61 3.19
N ILE A 59 3.63 -17.30 3.20
CA ILE A 59 4.17 -16.10 2.54
C ILE A 59 4.13 -16.30 1.01
N PRO A 60 3.49 -15.40 0.23
CA PRO A 60 3.47 -15.47 -1.22
C PRO A 60 4.87 -15.48 -1.85
N LEU A 61 5.02 -16.22 -2.96
CA LEU A 61 6.29 -16.28 -3.68
C LEU A 61 6.66 -14.93 -4.31
N VAL A 62 7.88 -14.49 -4.02
CA VAL A 62 8.52 -13.31 -4.62
C VAL A 62 9.22 -13.72 -5.92
N LYS A 63 8.58 -13.49 -7.07
CA LYS A 63 9.01 -14.05 -8.38
C LYS A 63 10.23 -13.36 -9.02
N TYR A 64 10.33 -12.03 -8.91
CA TYR A 64 11.27 -11.23 -9.70
C TYR A 64 12.48 -10.75 -8.90
N PRO A 65 13.71 -10.80 -9.50
CA PRO A 65 14.92 -10.22 -8.90
C PRO A 65 14.76 -8.73 -8.62
N ARG A 66 15.34 -8.28 -7.51
CA ARG A 66 15.19 -6.91 -7.01
C ARG A 66 16.45 -6.42 -6.32
N THR A 67 16.76 -5.14 -6.48
CA THR A 67 17.72 -4.46 -5.61
C THR A 67 17.10 -4.20 -4.24
N PRO A 68 17.88 -4.17 -3.15
CA PRO A 68 17.40 -3.59 -1.91
C PRO A 68 16.96 -2.14 -2.14
N GLY A 69 15.98 -1.68 -1.37
CA GLY A 69 15.58 -0.27 -1.38
C GLY A 69 16.64 0.61 -0.72
N TYR A 70 16.90 1.79 -1.30
CA TYR A 70 17.80 2.79 -0.73
C TYR A 70 17.15 4.17 -0.69
N ARG A 71 17.57 5.00 0.28
CA ARG A 71 17.13 6.40 0.36
C ARG A 71 17.85 7.20 -0.74
N PRO A 72 17.12 7.90 -1.63
CA PRO A 72 17.76 8.81 -2.59
C PRO A 72 18.52 9.93 -1.88
N ALA A 73 19.62 10.39 -2.49
CA ALA A 73 20.33 11.58 -2.07
C ALA A 73 19.40 12.82 -2.18
N PRO A 74 19.58 13.86 -1.36
CA PRO A 74 18.72 15.05 -1.36
C PRO A 74 18.49 15.67 -2.75
N GLU A 75 19.53 15.71 -3.58
CA GLU A 75 19.52 16.23 -4.96
C GLU A 75 18.65 15.38 -5.91
N ASP A 76 18.49 14.08 -5.63
CA ASP A 76 17.67 13.16 -6.42
C ASP A 76 16.21 13.09 -5.94
N ARG A 77 15.87 13.82 -4.87
CA ARG A 77 14.52 13.88 -4.29
C ARG A 77 13.69 14.98 -4.95
N VAL A 78 13.33 14.79 -6.22
CA VAL A 78 12.44 15.69 -6.97
C VAL A 78 11.20 16.03 -6.12
N GLY A 79 11.17 17.23 -5.52
CA GLY A 79 10.09 17.66 -4.62
C GLY A 79 9.78 16.72 -3.44
N ASN A 80 10.78 16.03 -2.86
CA ASN A 80 10.59 15.03 -1.79
C ASN A 80 9.62 13.89 -2.14
N SER A 81 9.49 13.58 -3.44
CA SER A 81 8.48 12.64 -3.94
C SER A 81 8.90 11.16 -3.93
N TRP A 82 10.20 10.87 -3.84
CA TRP A 82 10.73 9.53 -3.64
C TRP A 82 10.93 9.26 -2.14
N ALA A 83 10.25 8.24 -1.61
CA ALA A 83 10.57 7.71 -0.28
C ALA A 83 11.76 6.75 -0.38
N TRP A 84 11.72 5.82 -1.32
CA TRP A 84 12.77 4.84 -1.56
C TRP A 84 12.98 4.65 -3.05
N ARG A 85 14.22 4.37 -3.44
CA ARG A 85 14.57 3.95 -4.79
C ARG A 85 14.90 2.47 -4.80
N CYS A 86 14.51 1.79 -5.87
CA CYS A 86 14.87 0.41 -6.13
C CYS A 86 14.88 0.15 -7.65
N ASN A 87 15.20 -1.06 -8.05
CA ASN A 87 15.08 -1.48 -9.44
C ASN A 87 14.59 -2.93 -9.48
N ILE A 88 13.36 -3.11 -9.96
CA ILE A 88 12.72 -4.42 -10.10
C ILE A 88 12.21 -4.55 -11.52
N GLN A 89 12.79 -5.47 -12.27
CA GLN A 89 12.39 -5.77 -13.64
C GLN A 89 11.39 -6.92 -13.61
N GLY A 90 10.19 -6.68 -14.16
CA GLY A 90 9.16 -7.70 -14.35
C GLY A 90 9.47 -8.65 -15.51
N ALA A 91 8.43 -9.32 -16.00
CA ALA A 91 8.49 -10.18 -17.19
C ALA A 91 9.11 -9.46 -18.41
N THR A 92 9.70 -10.23 -19.32
CA THR A 92 10.33 -9.69 -20.54
C THR A 92 9.32 -9.18 -21.57
N SER A 93 8.04 -9.55 -21.42
CA SER A 93 6.94 -9.13 -22.29
C SER A 93 5.65 -8.97 -21.47
N GLY A 94 4.66 -8.30 -22.06
CA GLY A 94 3.37 -8.04 -21.44
C GLY A 94 2.85 -6.65 -21.77
N LYS A 95 1.63 -6.34 -21.31
CA LYS A 95 0.92 -5.09 -21.61
C LYS A 95 1.65 -3.83 -21.11
N LEU A 96 2.52 -3.97 -20.11
CA LEU A 96 3.28 -2.87 -19.50
C LEU A 96 4.78 -2.92 -19.86
N SER A 97 5.17 -3.75 -20.83
CA SER A 97 6.58 -3.82 -21.26
C SER A 97 7.08 -2.45 -21.71
N GLY A 98 8.27 -2.07 -21.24
CA GLY A 98 8.88 -0.76 -21.48
C GLY A 98 8.32 0.39 -20.65
N LYS A 99 7.37 0.15 -19.74
CA LYS A 99 6.82 1.18 -18.83
C LYS A 99 7.46 1.12 -17.45
N THR A 100 7.65 2.29 -16.87
CA THR A 100 8.24 2.47 -15.53
C THR A 100 7.21 2.89 -14.49
N PHE A 101 7.36 2.40 -13.26
CA PHE A 101 6.38 2.55 -12.18
C PHE A 101 6.99 3.06 -10.88
N ALA A 102 6.27 3.97 -10.22
CA ALA A 102 6.43 4.26 -8.80
C ALA A 102 5.30 3.62 -8.01
N ILE A 103 5.60 3.11 -6.82
CA ILE A 103 4.63 2.44 -5.95
C ILE A 103 4.43 3.28 -4.68
N LYS A 104 3.21 3.73 -4.37
CA LYS A 104 2.96 4.50 -3.14
C LYS A 104 3.52 3.79 -1.90
N ASP A 105 4.10 4.55 -0.98
CA ASP A 105 4.78 3.96 0.19
C ASP A 105 3.85 3.33 1.25
N ASN A 106 2.54 3.25 1.01
CA ASN A 106 1.63 2.43 1.80
C ASN A 106 1.41 1.03 1.18
N VAL A 107 2.05 0.74 0.04
CA VAL A 107 1.92 -0.52 -0.69
C VAL A 107 3.16 -1.37 -0.49
N SER A 108 2.95 -2.63 -0.12
CA SER A 108 4.04 -3.58 0.11
C SER A 108 4.74 -3.95 -1.19
N VAL A 109 6.06 -3.86 -1.17
CA VAL A 109 6.97 -4.38 -2.19
C VAL A 109 8.02 -5.18 -1.43
N ALA A 110 8.10 -6.50 -1.66
CA ALA A 110 8.93 -7.37 -0.85
C ALA A 110 10.40 -6.93 -0.91
N GLY A 111 11.06 -6.86 0.24
CA GLY A 111 12.48 -6.49 0.35
C GLY A 111 12.79 -4.99 0.13
N VAL A 112 11.78 -4.14 -0.10
CA VAL A 112 11.94 -2.69 -0.22
C VAL A 112 11.32 -2.03 1.02
N PRO A 113 12.05 -1.18 1.77
CA PRO A 113 11.50 -0.59 2.99
C PRO A 113 10.24 0.24 2.74
N MET A 114 9.41 0.34 3.77
CA MET A 114 8.09 0.97 3.71
C MET A 114 7.81 1.69 5.03
N SER A 115 7.33 2.92 4.97
CA SER A 115 7.04 3.75 6.15
C SER A 115 5.62 4.32 6.18
N ASN A 116 4.85 4.20 5.09
CA ASN A 116 3.53 4.82 4.95
C ASN A 116 3.53 6.32 5.36
N GLY A 117 4.61 7.04 5.00
CA GLY A 117 4.78 8.44 5.35
C GLY A 117 4.98 8.71 6.85
N SER A 118 5.07 7.69 7.70
CA SER A 118 5.06 7.81 9.15
C SER A 118 6.39 7.44 9.77
N ARG A 119 6.71 8.08 10.91
CA ARG A 119 7.81 7.62 11.78
C ARG A 119 7.51 6.29 12.46
N LEU A 120 6.24 5.98 12.72
CA LEU A 120 5.85 4.78 13.46
C LEU A 120 6.15 3.48 12.70
N LEU A 121 6.19 3.52 11.37
CA LEU A 121 6.44 2.35 10.53
C LEU A 121 7.87 2.37 9.92
N GLN A 122 8.73 3.30 10.34
CA GLN A 122 10.13 3.30 9.87
C GLN A 122 10.84 2.01 10.26
N GLY A 123 11.60 1.45 9.32
CA GLY A 123 12.33 0.19 9.50
C GLY A 123 11.53 -1.05 9.10
N TYR A 124 10.23 -0.93 8.82
CA TYR A 124 9.46 -2.07 8.29
C TYR A 124 9.88 -2.40 6.85
N ILE A 125 10.10 -3.69 6.60
CA ILE A 125 10.42 -4.25 5.28
C ILE A 125 9.42 -5.38 5.01
N PRO A 126 8.50 -5.22 4.04
CA PRO A 126 7.55 -6.27 3.67
C PRO A 126 8.25 -7.52 3.12
N GLU A 127 7.66 -8.68 3.37
CA GLU A 127 8.13 -9.99 2.85
C GLU A 127 7.41 -10.43 1.59
N PHE A 128 6.30 -9.77 1.24
CA PHE A 128 5.47 -10.07 0.10
C PHE A 128 5.23 -8.82 -0.74
N ASP A 129 4.96 -9.05 -2.03
CA ASP A 129 4.46 -8.01 -2.93
C ASP A 129 2.94 -7.90 -2.74
N ALA A 130 2.42 -6.68 -2.73
CA ALA A 130 0.98 -6.46 -2.88
C ALA A 130 0.50 -7.03 -4.23
N THR A 131 -0.76 -7.45 -4.33
CA THR A 131 -1.28 -8.08 -5.56
C THR A 131 -1.08 -7.18 -6.79
N VAL A 132 -1.31 -5.87 -6.64
CA VAL A 132 -1.09 -4.89 -7.73
C VAL A 132 0.37 -4.80 -8.16
N VAL A 133 1.33 -5.01 -7.25
CA VAL A 133 2.77 -5.04 -7.56
C VAL A 133 3.11 -6.29 -8.37
N SER A 134 2.61 -7.45 -7.94
CA SER A 134 2.76 -8.71 -8.70
C SER A 134 2.17 -8.59 -10.10
N ARG A 135 0.95 -8.04 -10.25
CA ARG A 135 0.30 -7.83 -11.56
C ARG A 135 1.09 -6.90 -12.48
N ILE A 136 1.67 -5.82 -11.95
CA ILE A 136 2.54 -4.92 -12.72
C ILE A 136 3.76 -5.67 -13.27
N LEU A 137 4.45 -6.41 -12.40
CA LEU A 137 5.66 -7.14 -12.77
C LEU A 137 5.35 -8.30 -13.73
N ASP A 138 4.28 -9.04 -13.48
CA ASP A 138 3.79 -10.12 -14.36
C ASP A 138 3.43 -9.58 -15.75
N ALA A 139 2.95 -8.33 -15.86
CA ALA A 139 2.67 -7.66 -17.13
C ALA A 139 3.88 -6.95 -17.78
N GLY A 140 5.09 -7.14 -17.24
CA GLY A 140 6.35 -6.63 -17.80
C GLY A 140 6.73 -5.21 -17.39
N GLY A 141 6.04 -4.62 -16.41
CA GLY A 141 6.40 -3.32 -15.86
C GLY A 141 7.72 -3.33 -15.08
N ARG A 142 8.40 -2.18 -15.03
CA ARG A 142 9.63 -1.99 -14.25
C ARG A 142 9.37 -1.03 -13.08
N ILE A 143 9.60 -1.46 -11.85
CA ILE A 143 9.41 -0.63 -10.65
C ILE A 143 10.72 0.05 -10.28
N LEU A 144 10.68 1.38 -10.12
CA LEU A 144 11.85 2.22 -9.83
C LEU A 144 11.93 2.73 -8.39
N GLY A 145 10.91 2.47 -7.57
CA GLY A 145 10.92 2.91 -6.19
C GLY A 145 9.55 3.07 -5.56
N LYS A 146 9.58 3.57 -4.32
CA LYS A 146 8.44 3.92 -3.50
C LYS A 146 8.21 5.43 -3.53
N SER A 147 7.00 5.87 -3.80
CA SER A 147 6.65 7.30 -3.78
C SER A 147 6.17 7.74 -2.39
N SER A 148 6.60 8.92 -1.95
CA SER A 148 6.22 9.51 -0.68
C SER A 148 4.72 9.73 -0.56
N CYS A 149 4.19 9.57 0.65
CA CYS A 149 2.79 9.85 0.97
C CYS A 149 2.68 10.57 2.32
N ASP A 150 1.52 11.18 2.57
CA ASP A 150 1.19 11.75 3.88
C ASP A 150 1.22 10.69 5.00
N ASP A 151 1.44 11.13 6.25
CA ASP A 151 1.55 10.28 7.44
C ASP A 151 0.29 9.43 7.63
N PHE A 152 0.45 8.10 7.61
CA PHE A 152 -0.63 7.11 7.59
C PHE A 152 -1.70 7.36 6.53
N CYS A 153 -1.36 8.11 5.48
CA CYS A 153 -2.28 8.59 4.46
C CYS A 153 -3.45 9.45 4.98
N LEU A 154 -3.39 9.98 6.21
CA LEU A 154 -4.45 10.73 6.89
C LEU A 154 -4.40 12.25 6.64
N SER A 155 -3.95 12.65 5.45
CA SER A 155 -3.99 14.04 4.99
C SER A 155 -4.17 14.10 3.48
N ALA A 156 -4.81 15.17 3.02
CA ALA A 156 -5.08 15.46 1.62
C ALA A 156 -4.14 16.52 1.02
N MET A 157 -3.06 16.87 1.73
CA MET A 157 -2.33 18.13 1.49
C MET A 157 -0.85 17.97 1.12
N GLY A 158 -0.23 16.81 1.34
CA GLY A 158 1.16 16.54 0.97
C GLY A 158 2.22 17.15 1.90
N PHE A 159 1.86 17.51 3.15
CA PHE A 159 2.78 18.16 4.09
C PHE A 159 3.23 17.28 5.26
N SER A 160 2.59 16.14 5.49
CA SER A 160 2.78 15.37 6.72
C SER A 160 3.78 14.21 6.59
N SER A 161 4.26 13.93 5.37
CA SER A 161 5.22 12.85 5.11
C SER A 161 6.48 12.98 5.98
N VAL A 162 6.95 11.85 6.51
CA VAL A 162 8.25 11.74 7.18
C VAL A 162 9.43 12.08 6.27
N GLU A 163 9.24 12.03 4.95
CA GLU A 163 10.24 12.47 3.95
C GLU A 163 10.30 14.00 3.82
N GLY A 164 9.42 14.72 4.50
CA GLY A 164 9.28 16.16 4.45
C GLY A 164 8.13 16.62 3.54
N TYR A 165 8.00 17.94 3.42
CA TYR A 165 6.99 18.58 2.58
C TYR A 165 7.14 18.17 1.11
N ILE A 166 6.10 17.61 0.50
CA ILE A 166 6.10 17.22 -0.91
C ILE A 166 5.78 18.45 -1.75
N THR A 167 6.74 18.90 -2.55
CA THR A 167 6.64 20.16 -3.30
C THR A 167 5.92 19.95 -4.63
N ASN A 168 4.99 20.83 -4.96
CA ASN A 168 4.31 20.82 -6.27
C ASN A 168 5.27 21.32 -7.36
N PRO A 169 5.58 20.52 -8.40
CA PRO A 169 6.55 20.88 -9.42
C PRO A 169 6.09 22.05 -10.31
N ASN A 170 4.78 22.26 -10.45
CA ASN A 170 4.23 23.32 -11.30
C ASN A 170 4.14 24.67 -10.56
N ARG A 171 3.98 24.62 -9.24
CA ARG A 171 3.74 25.78 -8.36
C ARG A 171 4.31 25.49 -6.95
N PRO A 172 5.62 25.67 -6.71
CA PRO A 172 6.28 25.27 -5.46
C PRO A 172 5.67 25.86 -4.18
N ASP A 173 5.07 27.05 -4.26
CA ASP A 173 4.44 27.74 -3.13
C ASP A 173 3.03 27.20 -2.78
N TYR A 174 2.50 26.27 -3.58
CA TYR A 174 1.17 25.70 -3.41
C TYR A 174 1.24 24.24 -2.95
N ARG A 175 0.15 23.77 -2.35
CA ARG A 175 0.03 22.36 -1.97
C ARG A 175 0.06 21.47 -3.22
N VAL A 176 0.65 20.29 -3.08
CA VAL A 176 0.68 19.27 -4.12
C VAL A 176 -0.51 18.31 -4.08
N GLY A 177 -1.19 18.28 -2.93
CA GLY A 177 -2.31 17.38 -2.67
C GLY A 177 -1.83 16.05 -2.08
N GLY A 178 -2.75 15.26 -1.58
CA GLY A 178 -2.41 14.05 -0.83
C GLY A 178 -3.57 13.07 -0.72
N SER A 179 -3.35 11.88 -0.17
CA SER A 179 -2.08 11.42 0.40
C SER A 179 -1.07 10.88 -0.63
N SER A 180 -1.44 10.75 -1.90
CA SER A 180 -0.54 10.23 -2.96
C SER A 180 0.25 11.34 -3.68
N GLY A 181 0.64 12.39 -2.94
CA GLY A 181 1.34 13.56 -3.49
C GLY A 181 2.61 13.19 -4.24
N GLY A 182 3.45 12.31 -3.66
CA GLY A 182 4.68 11.86 -4.30
C GLY A 182 4.43 11.15 -5.62
N SER A 183 3.42 10.27 -5.70
CA SER A 183 3.02 9.63 -6.95
C SER A 183 2.65 10.65 -8.02
N GLY A 184 1.89 11.69 -7.66
CA GLY A 184 1.52 12.79 -8.56
C GLY A 184 2.74 13.52 -9.12
N VAL A 185 3.67 13.92 -8.24
CA VAL A 185 4.90 14.62 -8.64
C VAL A 185 5.73 13.79 -9.61
N LEU A 186 5.95 12.51 -9.31
CA LEU A 186 6.82 11.65 -10.11
C LEU A 186 6.28 11.41 -11.52
N VAL A 187 4.96 11.28 -11.65
CA VAL A 187 4.30 11.15 -12.96
C VAL A 187 4.33 12.48 -13.71
N ALA A 188 4.02 13.59 -13.04
CA ALA A 188 4.01 14.93 -13.65
C ALA A 188 5.40 15.35 -14.16
N THR A 189 6.45 15.01 -13.39
CA THR A 189 7.85 15.32 -13.72
C THR A 189 8.53 14.25 -14.59
N LYS A 190 7.77 13.26 -15.08
CA LYS A 190 8.25 12.18 -15.97
C LYS A 190 9.39 11.35 -15.39
N GLN A 191 9.46 11.25 -14.06
CA GLN A 191 10.39 10.36 -13.36
C GLN A 191 9.97 8.89 -13.51
N VAL A 192 8.68 8.65 -13.72
CA VAL A 192 8.08 7.36 -14.10
C VAL A 192 6.96 7.58 -15.12
N ASP A 193 6.55 6.52 -15.80
CA ASP A 193 5.40 6.58 -16.71
C ASP A 193 4.07 6.59 -15.98
N MET A 194 3.96 5.77 -14.94
CA MET A 194 2.72 5.55 -14.18
C MET A 194 3.05 5.32 -12.71
N ALA A 195 2.07 5.49 -11.83
CA ALA A 195 2.24 5.20 -10.41
C ALA A 195 1.00 4.51 -9.83
N ILE A 196 1.24 3.58 -8.89
CA ILE A 196 0.20 3.12 -7.97
C ILE A 196 -0.06 4.22 -6.93
N ALA A 197 -1.33 4.48 -6.67
CA ALA A 197 -1.80 5.38 -5.63
C ALA A 197 -3.01 4.76 -4.91
N ALA A 198 -3.38 5.32 -3.76
CA ALA A 198 -4.52 4.87 -2.95
C ALA A 198 -5.43 6.05 -2.58
N ASP A 199 -6.74 5.79 -2.47
CA ASP A 199 -7.81 6.79 -2.33
C ASP A 199 -8.89 6.32 -1.34
N GLN A 200 -8.96 7.01 -0.21
CA GLN A 200 -10.04 6.84 0.76
C GLN A 200 -11.02 8.01 0.68
N GLY A 201 -10.50 9.24 0.74
CA GLY A 201 -11.29 10.48 0.67
C GLY A 201 -10.99 11.36 -0.54
N GLY A 202 -10.21 10.88 -1.51
CA GLY A 202 -9.73 11.67 -2.65
C GLY A 202 -8.24 11.50 -2.95
N SER A 203 -7.54 10.59 -2.27
CA SER A 203 -6.08 10.55 -2.27
C SER A 203 -5.41 10.10 -3.58
N ILE A 204 -6.15 9.63 -4.58
CA ILE A 204 -5.66 9.52 -5.97
C ILE A 204 -6.02 10.80 -6.73
N ARG A 205 -7.27 11.25 -6.61
CA ARG A 205 -7.87 12.30 -7.44
C ARG A 205 -7.35 13.70 -7.12
N ILE A 206 -7.18 14.03 -5.84
CA ILE A 206 -6.70 15.34 -5.35
C ILE A 206 -5.28 15.62 -5.86
N PRO A 207 -4.26 14.79 -5.58
CA PRO A 207 -2.91 15.05 -6.10
C PRO A 207 -2.87 14.98 -7.63
N ALA A 208 -3.70 14.16 -8.28
CA ALA A 208 -3.77 14.16 -9.73
C ALA A 208 -4.23 15.52 -10.30
N ALA A 209 -5.31 16.07 -9.76
CA ALA A 209 -5.83 17.37 -10.14
C ALA A 209 -4.78 18.49 -9.94
N TRP A 210 -4.07 18.49 -8.82
CA TRP A 210 -3.15 19.58 -8.48
C TRP A 210 -1.77 19.47 -9.15
N THR A 211 -1.40 18.28 -9.62
CA THR A 211 -0.17 18.04 -10.40
C THR A 211 -0.39 18.06 -11.91
N GLY A 212 -1.64 18.17 -12.37
CA GLY A 212 -1.99 18.16 -13.80
C GLY A 212 -1.84 16.78 -14.44
N THR A 213 -2.18 15.73 -13.69
CA THR A 213 -2.12 14.32 -14.12
C THR A 213 -3.50 13.68 -14.09
N VAL A 214 -3.61 12.44 -14.59
CA VAL A 214 -4.85 11.65 -14.59
C VAL A 214 -4.80 10.66 -13.42
N GLY A 215 -5.70 10.79 -12.47
CA GLY A 215 -5.85 9.85 -11.35
C GLY A 215 -7.24 9.25 -11.35
N LEU A 216 -7.33 7.92 -11.39
CA LEU A 216 -8.60 7.22 -11.37
C LEU A 216 -8.77 6.46 -10.05
N LYS A 217 -9.80 6.81 -9.29
CA LYS A 217 -10.31 5.96 -8.21
C LYS A 217 -11.25 4.93 -8.83
N PRO A 218 -10.90 3.63 -8.87
CA PRO A 218 -11.75 2.63 -9.49
C PRO A 218 -13.05 2.42 -8.69
N THR A 219 -13.96 1.63 -9.25
CA THR A 219 -15.10 1.07 -8.50
C THR A 219 -14.57 0.32 -7.27
N TYR A 220 -15.24 0.46 -6.13
CA TYR A 220 -14.86 -0.24 -4.90
C TYR A 220 -14.80 -1.76 -5.13
N GLY A 221 -13.71 -2.39 -4.66
CA GLY A 221 -13.44 -3.82 -4.85
C GLY A 221 -12.99 -4.25 -6.27
N LEU A 222 -12.93 -3.34 -7.26
CA LEU A 222 -12.48 -3.68 -8.62
C LEU A 222 -10.98 -4.04 -8.66
N VAL A 223 -10.16 -3.29 -7.92
CA VAL A 223 -8.73 -3.53 -7.78
C VAL A 223 -8.47 -4.00 -6.34
N PRO A 224 -7.74 -5.11 -6.14
CA PRO A 224 -7.50 -5.68 -4.81
C PRO A 224 -6.64 -4.76 -3.95
N TYR A 225 -7.04 -4.60 -2.69
CA TYR A 225 -6.29 -3.86 -1.68
C TYR A 225 -5.27 -4.75 -0.93
N THR A 226 -5.16 -6.03 -1.28
CA THR A 226 -4.23 -6.99 -0.68
C THR A 226 -2.79 -6.48 -0.67
N GLY A 227 -2.22 -6.41 0.53
CA GLY A 227 -0.85 -6.00 0.78
C GLY A 227 -0.60 -4.50 0.89
N LEU A 228 -1.67 -3.69 0.94
CA LEU A 228 -1.60 -2.28 1.30
C LEU A 228 -1.92 -2.10 2.79
N VAL A 229 -1.35 -1.08 3.43
CA VAL A 229 -1.77 -0.69 4.79
C VAL A 229 -3.19 -0.12 4.73
N PRO A 230 -4.19 -0.75 5.38
CA PRO A 230 -5.56 -0.27 5.37
C PRO A 230 -5.70 1.00 6.23
N ILE A 231 -6.67 1.84 5.89
CA ILE A 231 -7.15 2.90 6.80
C ILE A 231 -8.52 2.49 7.33
N GLU A 232 -9.47 2.32 6.41
CA GLU A 232 -10.83 1.90 6.73
C GLU A 232 -11.33 1.02 5.57
N PRO A 233 -11.54 -0.29 5.80
CA PRO A 233 -11.80 -1.25 4.74
C PRO A 233 -12.97 -0.92 3.81
N THR A 234 -14.00 -0.23 4.28
CA THR A 234 -15.19 0.10 3.47
C THR A 234 -14.97 1.24 2.47
N VAL A 235 -13.89 2.01 2.63
CA VAL A 235 -13.54 3.12 1.72
C VAL A 235 -12.14 3.01 1.10
N ASP A 236 -11.39 1.96 1.40
CA ASP A 236 -10.07 1.72 0.81
C ASP A 236 -10.15 1.43 -0.70
N HIS A 237 -9.53 2.29 -1.52
CA HIS A 237 -9.32 2.06 -2.95
C HIS A 237 -7.85 2.17 -3.33
N VAL A 238 -7.41 1.38 -4.29
CA VAL A 238 -6.12 1.50 -4.97
C VAL A 238 -6.36 1.67 -6.47
N GLY A 239 -5.52 2.45 -7.13
CA GLY A 239 -5.74 2.74 -8.55
C GLY A 239 -4.56 3.43 -9.23
N PRO A 240 -4.70 3.66 -10.55
CA PRO A 240 -3.66 4.23 -11.38
C PRO A 240 -3.61 5.76 -11.27
N LEU A 241 -2.39 6.29 -11.32
CA LEU A 241 -2.08 7.69 -11.56
C LEU A 241 -1.11 7.77 -12.76
N THR A 242 -1.50 8.46 -13.83
CA THR A 242 -0.79 8.48 -15.13
C THR A 242 -0.82 9.88 -15.77
N ARG A 243 -0.14 10.07 -16.90
CA ARG A 243 -0.16 11.36 -17.63
C ARG A 243 -1.35 11.52 -18.57
N ASN A 244 -2.02 10.44 -18.95
CA ASN A 244 -3.11 10.47 -19.91
C ASN A 244 -4.11 9.32 -19.69
N VAL A 245 -5.31 9.47 -20.23
CA VAL A 245 -6.42 8.52 -20.06
C VAL A 245 -6.12 7.16 -20.69
N THR A 246 -5.40 7.12 -21.81
CA THR A 246 -5.04 5.85 -22.49
C THR A 246 -4.16 4.97 -21.60
N ASP A 247 -3.10 5.54 -21.02
CA ASP A 247 -2.22 4.86 -20.07
C ASP A 247 -3.00 4.49 -18.79
N CYS A 248 -3.92 5.35 -18.34
CA CYS A 248 -4.76 5.08 -17.17
C CYS A 248 -5.65 3.84 -17.38
N ALA A 249 -6.28 3.73 -18.55
CA ALA A 249 -7.12 2.60 -18.94
C ALA A 249 -6.30 1.31 -19.09
N LEU A 250 -5.16 1.36 -19.77
CA LEU A 250 -4.24 0.23 -19.90
C LEU A 250 -3.76 -0.26 -18.52
N PHE A 251 -3.44 0.67 -17.63
CA PHE A 251 -2.97 0.31 -16.31
C PHE A 251 -4.09 -0.32 -15.46
N LEU A 252 -5.29 0.27 -15.47
CA LEU A 252 -6.45 -0.31 -14.79
C LEU A 252 -6.73 -1.74 -15.28
N GLU A 253 -6.67 -1.97 -16.59
CA GLU A 253 -6.87 -3.27 -17.23
C GLU A 253 -5.93 -4.36 -16.70
N VAL A 254 -4.70 -3.98 -16.30
CA VAL A 254 -3.72 -4.91 -15.76
C VAL A 254 -3.93 -5.16 -14.26
N ILE A 255 -4.29 -4.15 -13.49
CA ILE A 255 -4.37 -4.27 -12.03
C ILE A 255 -5.75 -4.67 -11.52
N ALA A 256 -6.81 -4.55 -12.31
CA ALA A 256 -8.17 -4.91 -11.92
C ALA A 256 -8.40 -6.44 -11.91
N GLY A 257 -9.43 -6.87 -11.18
CA GLY A 257 -9.85 -8.27 -11.08
C GLY A 257 -9.67 -8.85 -9.68
N ASN A 258 -10.44 -9.89 -9.38
CA ASN A 258 -10.41 -10.57 -8.10
C ASN A 258 -9.06 -11.27 -7.86
N ASP A 259 -8.56 -11.28 -6.63
CA ASP A 259 -7.34 -11.99 -6.24
C ASP A 259 -7.58 -13.16 -5.27
N GLY A 260 -8.80 -13.33 -4.80
CA GLY A 260 -9.22 -14.39 -3.86
C GLY A 260 -8.78 -14.16 -2.41
N LEU A 261 -8.18 -13.00 -2.10
CA LEU A 261 -7.61 -12.69 -0.79
C LEU A 261 -8.28 -11.47 -0.15
N ASP A 262 -8.68 -10.48 -0.96
CA ASP A 262 -9.30 -9.26 -0.45
C ASP A 262 -10.82 -9.40 -0.29
N GLY A 263 -11.28 -9.44 0.96
CA GLY A 263 -12.71 -9.50 1.31
C GLY A 263 -13.55 -8.31 0.84
N ARG A 264 -12.93 -7.25 0.30
CA ARG A 264 -13.63 -6.12 -0.34
C ARG A 264 -14.15 -6.46 -1.73
N GLN A 265 -13.59 -7.48 -2.38
CA GLN A 265 -13.88 -7.78 -3.78
C GLN A 265 -15.15 -8.61 -3.96
N ARG A 266 -15.86 -8.34 -5.05
CA ARG A 266 -17.00 -9.16 -5.48
C ARG A 266 -16.51 -10.32 -6.36
N ALA A 267 -17.19 -11.46 -6.29
CA ALA A 267 -16.81 -12.65 -7.06
C ALA A 267 -16.92 -12.44 -8.58
N ASP A 268 -17.97 -11.76 -9.04
CA ASP A 268 -18.34 -11.72 -10.47
C ASP A 268 -18.01 -10.37 -11.11
N VAL A 269 -16.72 -10.05 -11.27
CA VAL A 269 -16.27 -8.81 -11.91
C VAL A 269 -15.58 -9.14 -13.24
N GLU A 270 -16.24 -8.82 -14.35
CA GLU A 270 -15.64 -8.90 -15.68
C GLU A 270 -14.73 -7.69 -15.91
N ILE A 271 -13.49 -7.95 -16.35
CA ILE A 271 -12.51 -6.91 -16.67
C ILE A 271 -12.45 -6.74 -18.18
N PRO A 272 -13.09 -5.71 -18.75
CA PRO A 272 -13.01 -5.46 -20.18
C PRO A 272 -11.60 -4.96 -20.55
N GLU A 273 -11.28 -5.02 -21.84
CA GLU A 273 -10.08 -4.38 -22.39
C GLU A 273 -10.27 -2.85 -22.43
N TYR A 274 -10.20 -2.19 -21.27
CA TYR A 274 -10.41 -0.74 -21.11
C TYR A 274 -9.61 0.07 -22.11
N SER A 275 -8.37 -0.34 -22.40
CA SER A 275 -7.49 0.32 -23.38
C SER A 275 -8.11 0.41 -24.79
N LYS A 276 -8.90 -0.60 -25.20
CA LYS A 276 -9.62 -0.63 -26.48
C LYS A 276 -10.92 0.19 -26.45
N LEU A 277 -11.42 0.57 -25.28
CA LEU A 277 -12.67 1.33 -25.14
C LEU A 277 -12.47 2.85 -25.22
N VAL A 278 -11.28 3.36 -24.84
CA VAL A 278 -10.97 4.80 -24.77
C VAL A 278 -11.25 5.57 -26.08
N ASN A 279 -11.17 4.90 -27.23
CA ASN A 279 -11.37 5.53 -28.55
C ASN A 279 -12.62 5.05 -29.31
N LYS A 280 -13.40 4.11 -28.78
CA LYS A 280 -14.53 3.52 -29.53
C LYS A 280 -15.68 4.51 -29.82
N ASN A 281 -15.81 5.57 -29.03
CA ASN A 281 -16.92 6.53 -29.10
C ASN A 281 -16.44 7.99 -29.23
N LYS A 282 -15.30 8.25 -29.89
CA LYS A 282 -14.87 9.64 -30.17
C LYS A 282 -15.74 10.27 -31.27
N THR A 283 -16.99 10.58 -30.94
CA THR A 283 -17.77 11.64 -31.59
C THR A 283 -17.62 12.89 -30.73
N PHE A 284 -16.46 13.53 -30.78
CA PHE A 284 -16.34 14.92 -30.37
C PHE A 284 -16.48 15.75 -31.64
N SER A 285 -17.73 16.07 -31.99
CA SER A 285 -18.06 17.13 -32.95
C SER A 285 -17.86 18.49 -32.31
#